data_AF-A0AAD7CLM7-F1
#
_entry.id   AF-A0AAD7CLM7-F1
#
_cell.length_a   1.000
_cell.length_b   1.000
_cell.length_c   1.000
_cell.angle_alpha   90.00
_cell.angle_beta   90.00
_cell.angle_gamma   90.00
#
_symmetry.space_group_name_H-M   'P 1'
#
loop_
_entity.id
_entity.type
_entity.pdbx_description
1 polymer ?
#
loop_
_entity_poly.entity_id
_entity_poly.type
_entity_poly.pdbx_seq_one_letter_code
_entity_poly.pdbx_strand_id
1 'polypeptide(L)'
;MSVPFFYRPGAPIPRVARAPRTFLSDVKITPDAWRQTIIQIPALPAVSFDPLHLRLFLPAALAVHAKDPIRFHIQLTGPAWLLQHFLTLEHLRSRHPGPIQCSIQRNVIVNFHGCPITRTIIVSDGELRRCTPPSQLLPLGSLNWDGEVRCDSGMVGAFDGGLVNVENFVVVEIIPLGALALRIGSIRHVEPIKFVFAE
;
A
#
# COMPACT_ATOMS: atom_id res chain seq x y z
N MET A 1 37.81 -19.29 -14.22
CA MET A 1 37.34 -19.12 -12.83
C MET A 1 36.22 -18.08 -12.87
N SER A 2 34.95 -18.49 -12.80
CA SER A 2 33.81 -17.57 -12.79
C SER A 2 33.40 -17.32 -11.35
N VAL A 3 33.27 -16.05 -10.97
CA VAL A 3 32.69 -15.68 -9.67
C VAL A 3 31.19 -15.50 -9.90
N PRO A 4 30.31 -16.22 -9.17
CA PRO A 4 28.88 -16.01 -9.30
C PRO A 4 28.52 -14.60 -8.84
N PHE A 5 27.88 -13.83 -9.73
CA PHE A 5 27.38 -12.48 -9.45
C PHE A 5 25.87 -12.55 -9.22
N PHE A 6 25.43 -12.32 -8.00
CA PHE A 6 24.01 -12.25 -7.65
C PHE A 6 23.52 -10.82 -7.81
N TYR A 7 22.94 -10.49 -8.97
CA TYR A 7 22.35 -9.18 -9.20
C TYR A 7 21.03 -9.06 -8.42
N ARG A 8 20.93 -8.04 -7.55
CA ARG A 8 19.69 -7.65 -6.87
C ARG A 8 19.35 -6.21 -7.26
N PRO A 9 18.52 -6.01 -8.31
CA PRO A 9 18.08 -4.67 -8.69
C PRO A 9 17.33 -4.04 -7.52
N GLY A 10 17.73 -2.82 -7.17
CA GLY A 10 17.41 -2.24 -5.86
C GLY A 10 18.43 -2.69 -4.84
N ALA A 11 19.63 -2.10 -4.86
CA ALA A 11 20.53 -2.20 -3.72
C ALA A 11 19.71 -1.81 -2.48
N PRO A 12 19.72 -2.62 -1.41
CA PRO A 12 18.87 -2.39 -0.27
C PRO A 12 19.11 -0.95 0.20
N ILE A 13 18.03 -0.20 0.48
CA ILE A 13 18.12 0.92 1.43
C ILE A 13 19.00 0.38 2.55
N PRO A 14 20.18 0.98 2.83
CA PRO A 14 21.15 0.40 3.74
C PRO A 14 20.38 -0.06 4.96
N ARG A 15 20.28 -1.39 5.15
CA ARG A 15 19.64 -1.95 6.33
C ARG A 15 20.62 -1.63 7.45
N VAL A 16 20.57 -0.40 7.95
CA VAL A 16 21.34 0.00 9.11
C VAL A 16 20.73 -0.81 10.23
N ALA A 17 21.35 -1.96 10.49
CA ALA A 17 21.01 -2.83 11.59
C ALA A 17 21.19 -2.00 12.86
N ARG A 18 20.10 -1.43 13.40
CA ARG A 18 19.87 -1.14 14.82
C ARG A 18 18.57 -0.33 15.03
N ALA A 19 17.69 -0.94 15.83
CA ALA A 19 16.40 -0.49 16.35
C ALA A 19 15.22 -0.42 15.36
N PRO A 20 13.97 -0.68 15.81
CA PRO A 20 12.77 -0.42 15.02
C PRO A 20 12.63 1.09 14.85
N ARG A 21 13.18 1.62 13.75
CA ARG A 21 12.93 3.00 13.34
C ARG A 21 11.48 3.11 12.90
N THR A 22 10.82 4.19 13.34
CA THR A 22 9.51 4.54 12.79
C THR A 22 9.68 4.95 11.34
N PHE A 23 8.67 4.73 10.50
CA PHE A 23 8.70 5.16 9.10
C PHE A 23 9.17 6.62 8.91
N LEU A 24 8.67 7.53 9.75
CA LEU A 24 9.01 8.96 9.67
C LEU A 24 10.50 9.23 9.92
N SER A 25 11.19 8.38 10.68
CA SER A 25 12.64 8.46 10.85
C SER A 25 13.36 8.08 9.55
N ASP A 26 12.91 7.03 8.87
CA ASP A 26 13.54 6.55 7.64
C ASP A 26 13.32 7.54 6.48
N VAL A 27 12.13 8.11 6.34
CA VAL A 27 11.87 9.17 5.34
C VAL A 27 12.76 10.39 5.56
N LYS A 28 12.98 10.79 6.82
CA LYS A 28 13.83 11.95 7.13
C LYS A 28 15.29 11.71 6.76
N ILE A 29 15.77 10.47 6.87
CA ILE A 29 17.18 10.13 6.65
C ILE A 29 17.44 9.85 5.16
N THR A 30 16.50 9.20 4.47
CA THR A 30 16.62 8.87 3.05
C THR A 30 15.31 9.20 2.30
N PRO A 31 14.97 10.48 2.11
CA PRO A 31 13.72 10.86 1.45
C PRO A 31 13.64 10.32 0.01
N ASP A 32 14.76 10.30 -0.72
CA ASP A 32 14.85 9.81 -2.10
C ASP A 32 14.60 8.29 -2.23
N ALA A 33 14.66 7.56 -1.11
CA ALA A 33 14.31 6.14 -1.09
C ALA A 33 12.80 5.90 -1.05
N TRP A 34 12.00 6.95 -0.87
CA TRP A 34 10.55 6.89 -0.75
C TRP A 34 9.89 7.74 -1.82
N ARG A 35 8.76 7.24 -2.31
CA ARG A 35 7.86 7.97 -3.19
C ARG A 35 6.55 8.19 -2.46
N GLN A 36 6.09 9.44 -2.49
CA GLN A 36 4.83 9.85 -1.89
C GLN A 36 3.78 10.05 -2.98
N THR A 37 2.64 9.38 -2.81
CA THR A 37 1.44 9.59 -3.61
C THR A 37 0.39 10.27 -2.72
N ILE A 38 -0.18 11.38 -3.19
CA ILE A 38 -1.24 12.11 -2.49
C ILE A 38 -2.54 11.92 -3.25
N ILE A 39 -3.54 11.37 -2.58
CA ILE A 39 -4.88 11.14 -3.10
C ILE A 39 -5.83 12.04 -2.32
N GLN A 40 -6.49 12.95 -3.02
CA GLN A 40 -7.55 13.75 -2.45
C GLN A 40 -8.87 13.00 -2.61
N ILE A 41 -9.51 12.71 -1.49
CA ILE A 41 -10.84 12.12 -1.47
C ILE A 41 -11.82 13.29 -1.50
N PRO A 42 -12.60 13.44 -2.59
CA PRO A 42 -13.48 14.58 -2.74
C PRO A 42 -14.54 14.58 -1.62
N ALA A 43 -14.87 15.78 -1.16
CA ALA A 43 -16.00 15.96 -0.27
C ALA A 43 -17.30 15.55 -0.97
N LEU A 44 -18.25 15.05 -0.19
CA LEU A 44 -19.57 14.72 -0.73
C LEU A 44 -20.28 16.01 -1.14
N PRO A 45 -20.95 16.07 -2.31
CA PRO A 45 -21.61 17.30 -2.78
C PRO A 45 -22.62 17.88 -1.78
N ALA A 46 -23.24 17.01 -0.97
CA ALA A 46 -24.23 17.41 0.03
C ALA A 46 -23.64 17.97 1.33
N VAL A 47 -22.31 17.92 1.51
CA VAL A 47 -21.70 18.34 2.77
C VAL A 47 -20.40 19.10 2.53
N SER A 48 -20.45 20.41 2.80
CA SER A 48 -19.33 21.33 2.76
C SER A 48 -18.34 21.04 3.89
N PHE A 49 -17.49 20.04 3.70
CA PHE A 49 -16.38 19.77 4.60
C PHE A 49 -15.07 19.72 3.83
N ASP A 50 -13.98 19.97 4.55
CA ASP A 50 -12.64 19.84 3.99
C ASP A 50 -12.40 18.41 3.49
N PRO A 51 -11.75 18.25 2.32
CA PRO A 51 -11.47 16.94 1.76
C PRO A 51 -10.56 16.11 2.67
N LEU A 52 -10.71 14.79 2.61
CA LEU A 52 -9.71 13.90 3.20
C LEU A 52 -8.52 13.80 2.23
N HIS A 53 -7.31 13.81 2.78
CA HIS A 53 -6.11 13.51 2.00
C HIS A 53 -5.49 12.22 2.50
N LEU A 54 -5.40 11.24 1.61
CA LEU A 54 -4.63 10.03 1.78
C LEU A 54 -3.23 10.25 1.21
N ARG A 55 -2.20 10.00 2.02
CA ARG A 55 -0.80 9.98 1.59
C ARG A 55 -0.29 8.56 1.71
N LEU A 56 0.12 7.98 0.60
CA LEU A 56 0.76 6.69 0.53
C LEU A 56 2.25 6.88 0.27
N PHE A 57 3.07 6.27 1.10
CA PHE A 57 4.51 6.22 0.90
C PHE A 57 4.92 4.79 0.59
N LEU A 58 5.59 4.62 -0.54
CA LEU A 58 6.14 3.37 -1.02
C LEU A 58 7.64 3.55 -1.31
N PRO A 59 8.42 2.46 -1.42
CA PRO A 59 9.79 2.55 -1.89
C PRO A 59 9.83 3.20 -3.28
N ALA A 60 10.78 4.10 -3.51
CA ALA A 60 10.92 4.78 -4.81
C ALA A 60 11.26 3.79 -5.93
N ALA A 61 12.04 2.76 -5.63
CA ALA A 61 12.27 1.64 -6.52
C ALA A 61 11.10 0.64 -6.45
N LEU A 62 10.27 0.61 -7.49
CA LEU A 62 9.13 -0.31 -7.61
C LEU A 62 9.49 -1.66 -8.25
N ALA A 63 10.77 -1.85 -8.59
CA ALA A 63 11.33 -3.15 -8.89
C ALA A 63 11.73 -3.80 -7.55
N VAL A 64 10.93 -4.74 -7.07
CA VAL A 64 11.13 -5.40 -5.78
C VAL A 64 11.44 -6.86 -5.99
N HIS A 65 12.41 -7.38 -5.25
CA HIS A 65 12.69 -8.80 -5.26
C HIS A 65 11.48 -9.57 -4.73
N ALA A 66 11.04 -10.63 -5.42
CA ALA A 66 9.79 -11.33 -5.10
C ALA A 66 9.74 -11.96 -3.70
N LYS A 67 10.86 -12.06 -2.97
CA LYS A 67 10.92 -12.54 -1.58
C LYS A 67 11.04 -11.41 -0.54
N ASP A 68 11.32 -10.19 -0.97
CA ASP A 68 11.49 -9.06 -0.06
C ASP A 68 10.13 -8.43 0.27
N PRO A 69 9.88 -8.04 1.53
CA PRO A 69 8.67 -7.33 1.90
C PRO A 69 8.66 -5.92 1.30
N ILE A 70 7.51 -5.52 0.75
CA ILE A 70 7.26 -4.13 0.34
C ILE A 70 6.71 -3.40 1.56
N ARG A 71 7.53 -2.54 2.16
CA ARG A 71 7.11 -1.68 3.28
C ARG A 71 6.37 -0.46 2.74
N PHE A 72 5.34 -0.04 3.45
CA PHE A 72 4.58 1.15 3.11
C PHE A 72 4.15 1.91 4.37
N HIS A 73 3.82 3.18 4.17
CA HIS A 73 3.18 3.99 5.19
C HIS A 73 1.97 4.71 4.62
N ILE A 74 0.91 4.74 5.40
CA ILE A 74 -0.34 5.38 5.05
C ILE A 74 -0.62 6.46 6.07
N GLN A 75 -0.84 7.67 5.60
CA GLN A 75 -1.31 8.78 6.40
C GLN A 75 -2.64 9.30 5.84
N LEU A 76 -3.69 9.27 6.65
CA LEU A 76 -4.99 9.86 6.33
C LEU A 76 -5.14 11.15 7.12
N THR A 77 -5.38 12.28 6.44
CA THR A 77 -5.53 13.60 7.09
C THR A 77 -6.86 14.24 6.74
N GLY A 78 -7.40 15.05 7.66
CA GLY A 78 -8.62 15.82 7.48
C GLY A 78 -9.36 16.09 8.79
N PRO A 79 -10.65 16.48 8.74
CA PRO A 79 -11.42 16.84 9.92
C PRO A 79 -11.48 15.73 10.97
N ALA A 80 -11.25 16.07 12.23
CA ALA A 80 -11.16 15.08 13.32
C ALA A 80 -12.41 14.21 13.45
N TRP A 81 -13.61 14.79 13.33
CA TRP A 81 -14.88 14.06 13.38
C TRP A 81 -15.00 13.03 12.25
N LEU A 82 -14.43 13.31 11.07
CA LEU A 82 -14.44 12.41 9.93
C LEU A 82 -13.43 11.28 10.12
N LEU A 83 -12.25 11.60 10.64
CA LEU A 83 -11.22 10.62 10.98
C LEU A 83 -11.68 9.61 12.05
N GLN A 84 -12.58 10.00 12.96
CA GLN A 84 -13.16 9.08 13.95
C GLN A 84 -13.88 7.87 13.32
N HIS A 85 -14.44 8.02 12.11
CA HIS A 85 -15.05 6.90 11.39
C HIS A 85 -14.03 5.83 10.93
N PHE A 86 -12.74 6.15 10.95
CA PHE A 86 -11.65 5.21 10.68
C PHE A 86 -11.01 4.69 11.97
N LEU A 87 -11.54 5.04 13.15
CA LEU A 87 -11.05 4.71 14.49
C LEU A 87 -12.07 3.91 15.32
N THR A 88 -12.63 2.82 14.83
CA THR A 88 -13.40 1.94 15.74
C THR A 88 -12.47 1.09 16.61
N LEU A 89 -12.81 1.03 17.90
CA LEU A 89 -12.18 0.16 18.90
C LEU A 89 -12.42 -1.33 18.61
N GLU A 90 -13.51 -1.67 17.91
CA GLU A 90 -13.87 -3.06 17.61
C GLU A 90 -12.89 -3.76 16.67
N HIS A 91 -12.25 -3.01 15.75
CA HIS A 91 -11.20 -3.55 14.88
C HIS A 91 -9.91 -3.92 15.62
N LEU A 92 -9.72 -3.49 16.88
CA LEU A 92 -8.61 -3.96 17.69
C LEU A 92 -8.86 -5.37 18.25
N ARG A 93 -10.10 -5.88 18.19
CA ARG A 93 -10.51 -7.17 18.76
C ARG A 93 -11.04 -8.16 17.73
N SER A 94 -11.56 -7.68 16.60
CA SER A 94 -12.13 -8.54 15.56
C SER A 94 -11.07 -8.99 14.56
N ARG A 95 -11.25 -10.19 13.99
CA ARG A 95 -10.49 -10.68 12.82
C ARG A 95 -10.95 -10.04 11.50
N HIS A 96 -11.86 -9.06 11.56
CA HIS A 96 -12.34 -8.41 10.36
C HIS A 96 -11.27 -7.47 9.82
N PRO A 97 -11.11 -7.40 8.50
CA PRO A 97 -10.10 -6.55 7.91
C PRO A 97 -10.44 -5.10 8.26
N GLY A 98 -9.42 -4.36 8.70
CA GLY A 98 -9.56 -3.00 9.17
C GLY A 98 -10.13 -2.05 8.11
N PRO A 99 -10.45 -0.80 8.49
CA PRO A 99 -10.93 0.23 7.56
C PRO A 99 -9.90 0.62 6.49
N ILE A 100 -8.66 0.14 6.61
CA ILE A 100 -7.61 0.30 5.62
C ILE A 100 -7.01 -1.08 5.36
N GLN A 101 -6.94 -1.43 4.10
CA GLN A 101 -6.37 -2.67 3.60
C GLN A 101 -5.29 -2.32 2.59
N CYS A 102 -4.23 -3.12 2.57
CA CYS A 102 -3.23 -3.09 1.52
C CYS A 102 -3.09 -4.51 1.01
N SER A 103 -3.02 -4.72 -0.28
CA SER A 103 -2.82 -6.03 -0.89
C SER A 103 -1.92 -5.91 -2.11
N ILE A 104 -1.35 -7.04 -2.54
CA ILE A 104 -0.81 -7.16 -3.89
C ILE A 104 -1.88 -7.79 -4.75
N GLN A 105 -2.19 -7.13 -5.87
CA GLN A 105 -3.12 -7.64 -6.87
C GLN A 105 -2.40 -7.89 -8.18
N ARG A 106 -2.83 -8.93 -8.89
CA ARG A 106 -2.36 -9.27 -10.21
C ARG A 106 -3.50 -9.16 -11.20
N ASN A 107 -3.25 -8.44 -12.28
CA ASN A 107 -4.11 -8.50 -13.46
C ASN A 107 -3.49 -9.48 -14.46
N VAL A 108 -4.26 -10.49 -14.86
CA VAL A 108 -3.95 -11.35 -16.00
C VAL A 108 -4.86 -10.90 -17.13
N ILE A 109 -4.25 -10.31 -18.16
CA ILE A 109 -4.93 -9.74 -19.32
C ILE A 109 -4.69 -10.68 -20.48
N VAL A 110 -5.75 -11.26 -21.04
CA VAL A 110 -5.68 -12.16 -22.20
C VAL A 110 -6.33 -11.47 -23.39
N ASN A 111 -5.61 -11.32 -24.48
CA ASN A 111 -6.12 -10.79 -25.74
C ASN A 111 -6.72 -11.92 -26.56
N PHE A 112 -8.05 -12.02 -26.60
CA PHE A 112 -8.77 -13.03 -27.36
C PHE A 112 -9.55 -12.37 -28.51
N HIS A 113 -9.17 -12.67 -29.75
CA HIS A 113 -9.73 -12.02 -30.96
C HIS A 113 -9.72 -10.47 -30.92
N GLY A 114 -8.67 -9.88 -30.37
CA GLY A 114 -8.54 -8.41 -30.25
C GLY A 114 -9.33 -7.80 -29.08
N CYS A 115 -10.05 -8.60 -28.31
CA CYS A 115 -10.75 -8.17 -27.10
C CYS A 115 -9.94 -8.54 -25.85
N PRO A 116 -9.48 -7.56 -25.05
CA PRO A 116 -8.78 -7.85 -23.80
C PRO A 116 -9.77 -8.33 -22.73
N ILE A 117 -9.51 -9.52 -22.17
CA ILE A 117 -10.23 -10.07 -21.02
C ILE A 117 -9.30 -9.98 -19.81
N THR A 118 -9.71 -9.26 -18.77
CA THR A 118 -8.90 -9.07 -17.56
C THR A 118 -9.45 -9.89 -16.40
N ARG A 119 -8.57 -10.64 -15.74
CA ARG A 119 -8.86 -11.29 -14.46
C ARG A 119 -7.95 -10.71 -13.37
N THR A 120 -8.55 -10.14 -12.33
CA THR A 120 -7.82 -9.66 -11.15
C THR A 120 -7.78 -10.76 -10.08
N ILE A 121 -6.60 -10.99 -9.51
CA ILE A 121 -6.36 -11.97 -8.46
C ILE A 121 -5.66 -11.27 -7.30
N ILE A 122 -6.17 -11.43 -6.08
CA ILE A 122 -5.45 -11.01 -4.88
C ILE A 122 -4.35 -12.03 -4.64
N VAL A 123 -3.11 -11.56 -4.66
CA VAL A 123 -1.91 -12.39 -4.53
C VAL A 123 -1.52 -12.53 -3.07
N SER A 124 -1.63 -11.45 -2.31
CA SER A 124 -1.29 -11.43 -0.89
C SER A 124 -1.95 -10.25 -0.20
N ASP A 125 -2.33 -10.44 1.06
CA ASP A 125 -2.76 -9.35 1.94
C ASP A 125 -1.57 -8.75 2.70
N GLY A 126 -1.61 -7.45 2.91
CA GLY A 126 -0.62 -6.71 3.67
C GLY A 126 -0.96 -6.68 5.15
N GLU A 127 0.07 -6.68 5.98
CA GLU A 127 -0.05 -6.45 7.41
C GLU A 127 0.02 -4.95 7.69
N LEU A 128 -0.95 -4.41 8.42
CA LEU A 128 -0.99 -3.00 8.83
C LEU A 128 -0.98 -2.89 10.35
N ARG A 129 -0.20 -1.94 10.85
CA ARG A 129 -0.13 -1.57 12.26
C ARG A 129 -0.34 -0.07 12.39
N ARG A 130 -1.32 0.34 13.22
CA ARG A 130 -1.47 1.75 13.58
C ARG A 130 -0.23 2.27 14.30
N CYS A 131 0.20 3.47 13.91
CA CYS A 131 1.24 4.20 14.63
C CYS A 131 0.58 4.96 15.78
N THR A 132 0.78 4.51 17.01
CA THR A 132 0.29 5.25 18.19
C THR A 132 1.12 6.52 18.35
N PRO A 133 0.51 7.73 18.43
CA PRO A 133 1.26 8.93 18.75
C PRO A 133 1.89 8.80 20.15
N PRO A 134 3.09 9.36 20.38
CA PRO A 134 3.79 9.26 21.66
C PRO A 134 3.00 9.92 22.82
N SER A 135 2.15 10.90 22.52
CA SER A 135 1.17 11.44 23.45
C SER A 135 -0.20 10.78 23.23
N GLN A 136 -0.86 10.31 24.29
CA GLN A 136 -2.21 9.73 24.26
C GLN A 136 -3.31 10.69 23.77
N LEU A 137 -2.96 11.94 23.45
CA LEU A 137 -3.86 12.87 22.79
C LEU A 137 -4.22 12.30 21.40
N LEU A 138 -5.53 12.20 21.15
CA LEU A 138 -6.05 11.85 19.83
C LEU A 138 -5.37 12.76 18.80
N PRO A 139 -4.79 12.19 17.73
CA PRO A 139 -4.09 13.00 16.75
C PRO A 139 -5.10 13.92 16.07
N LEU A 140 -5.01 15.22 16.38
CA LEU A 140 -5.84 16.25 15.79
C LEU A 140 -5.46 16.37 14.31
N GLY A 141 -6.20 15.67 13.46
CA GLY A 141 -6.16 15.86 12.00
C GLY A 141 -5.33 14.85 11.19
N SER A 142 -4.77 13.80 11.79
CA SER A 142 -4.11 12.73 11.01
C SER A 142 -4.16 11.35 11.66
N LEU A 143 -4.31 10.29 10.87
CA LEU A 143 -4.16 8.91 11.27
C LEU A 143 -3.03 8.27 10.47
N ASN A 144 -2.21 7.45 11.12
CA ASN A 144 -1.01 6.90 10.50
C ASN A 144 -0.94 5.37 10.72
N TRP A 145 -0.53 4.66 9.68
CA TRP A 145 -0.30 3.21 9.68
C TRP A 145 1.03 2.89 9.01
N ASP A 146 1.80 2.03 9.65
CA ASP A 146 2.94 1.36 9.03
C ASP A 146 2.49 -0.02 8.60
N GLY A 147 2.96 -0.49 7.46
CA GLY A 147 2.66 -1.85 7.02
C GLY A 147 3.72 -2.44 6.13
N GLU A 148 3.57 -3.72 5.89
CA GLU A 148 4.33 -4.43 4.87
C GLU A 148 3.44 -5.45 4.17
N VAL A 149 3.69 -5.63 2.87
CA VAL A 149 3.05 -6.70 2.10
C VAL A 149 4.14 -7.62 1.56
N ARG A 150 3.90 -8.92 1.68
CA ARG A 150 4.84 -9.95 1.25
C ARG A 150 4.23 -10.79 0.15
N CYS A 151 5.08 -11.13 -0.77
CA CYS A 151 4.79 -12.00 -1.88
C CYS A 151 4.91 -13.47 -1.46
N ASP A 152 3.87 -14.27 -1.71
CA ASP A 152 3.92 -15.70 -1.45
C ASP A 152 4.84 -16.43 -2.43
N SER A 153 5.38 -17.58 -2.00
CA SER A 153 6.20 -18.45 -2.84
C SER A 153 5.40 -19.00 -4.02
N GLY A 154 5.92 -18.88 -5.24
CA GLY A 154 5.24 -19.29 -6.48
C GLY A 154 4.77 -18.12 -7.36
N MET A 155 5.12 -16.89 -6.97
CA MET A 155 4.85 -15.72 -7.78
C MET A 155 5.62 -15.73 -9.10
N VAL A 156 4.94 -15.36 -10.19
CA VAL A 156 5.57 -15.07 -11.49
C VAL A 156 5.77 -13.56 -11.63
N GLY A 157 6.79 -13.13 -12.34
CA GLY A 157 7.01 -11.71 -12.64
C GLY A 157 5.90 -11.10 -13.49
N ALA A 158 5.96 -9.77 -13.63
CA ALA A 158 5.20 -9.12 -14.69
C ALA A 158 5.84 -9.52 -16.04
N PHE A 159 5.02 -9.88 -17.01
CA PHE A 159 5.49 -10.23 -18.36
C PHE A 159 4.42 -9.89 -19.39
N ASP A 160 4.86 -9.60 -20.61
CA ASP A 160 4.01 -9.42 -21.77
C ASP A 160 4.42 -10.43 -22.85
N GLY A 161 3.54 -11.40 -23.10
CA GLY A 161 3.69 -12.41 -24.14
C GLY A 161 2.83 -12.14 -25.38
N GLY A 162 2.31 -10.91 -25.56
CA GLY A 162 1.44 -10.51 -26.66
C GLY A 162 -0.01 -10.97 -26.48
N LEU A 163 -0.24 -12.29 -26.37
CA LEU A 163 -1.58 -12.85 -26.10
C LEU A 163 -1.96 -12.79 -24.61
N VAL A 164 -0.96 -12.81 -23.72
CA VAL A 164 -1.15 -12.77 -22.27
C VAL A 164 -0.20 -11.72 -21.70
N ASN A 165 -0.74 -10.75 -20.97
CA ASN A 165 -0.01 -9.77 -20.19
C ASN A 165 -0.33 -9.96 -18.70
N VAL A 166 0.70 -9.94 -17.86
CA VAL A 166 0.59 -10.06 -16.42
C VAL A 166 1.17 -8.82 -15.77
N GLU A 167 0.33 -8.11 -15.04
CA GLU A 167 0.68 -6.89 -14.32
C GLU A 167 0.46 -7.07 -12.82
N ASN A 168 1.32 -6.47 -11.99
CA ASN A 168 1.21 -6.54 -10.54
C ASN A 168 1.10 -5.13 -9.96
N PHE A 169 0.31 -5.01 -8.90
CA PHE A 169 0.00 -3.73 -8.27
C PHE A 169 0.00 -3.87 -6.75
N VAL A 170 0.49 -2.84 -6.06
CA VAL A 170 0.11 -2.59 -4.67
C VAL A 170 -1.21 -1.85 -4.70
N VAL A 171 -2.21 -2.38 -4.00
CA VAL A 171 -3.55 -1.79 -3.92
C VAL A 171 -3.81 -1.42 -2.48
N VAL A 172 -4.09 -0.14 -2.25
CA VAL A 172 -4.55 0.37 -0.97
C VAL A 172 -6.03 0.68 -1.10
N GLU A 173 -6.83 0.06 -0.24
CA GLU A 173 -8.26 0.29 -0.18
C GLU A 173 -8.64 0.80 1.21
N ILE A 174 -9.37 1.90 1.23
CA ILE A 174 -9.93 2.50 2.44
C ILE A 174 -11.43 2.30 2.39
N ILE A 175 -11.94 1.63 3.42
CA ILE A 175 -13.37 1.36 3.61
C ILE A 175 -13.80 2.15 4.86
N PRO A 176 -14.47 3.30 4.67
CA PRO A 176 -15.02 4.04 5.80
C PRO A 176 -16.03 3.17 6.56
N LEU A 177 -16.25 3.46 7.85
CA LEU A 177 -17.15 2.66 8.67
C LEU A 177 -18.47 3.39 8.96
N GLY A 178 -19.50 2.59 9.24
CA GLY A 178 -20.84 3.08 9.59
C GLY A 178 -21.51 3.84 8.44
N ALA A 179 -22.27 4.90 8.78
CA ALA A 179 -23.01 5.70 7.80
C ALA A 179 -22.11 6.36 6.74
N LEU A 180 -20.81 6.51 7.01
CA LEU A 180 -19.87 7.11 6.08
C LEU A 180 -19.56 6.18 4.89
N ALA A 181 -19.55 4.86 5.13
CA ALA A 181 -19.33 3.84 4.10
C ALA A 181 -20.35 3.98 2.95
N LEU A 182 -21.61 4.22 3.31
CA LEU A 182 -22.71 4.37 2.37
C LEU A 182 -22.63 5.64 1.52
N ARG A 183 -21.92 6.67 2.01
CA ARG A 183 -21.86 7.96 1.35
C ARG A 183 -20.62 8.10 0.48
N ILE A 184 -19.45 7.77 1.02
CA ILE A 184 -18.16 7.93 0.33
C ILE A 184 -17.83 6.71 -0.54
N GLY A 185 -18.37 5.53 -0.22
CA GLY A 185 -17.93 4.28 -0.83
C GLY A 185 -16.52 3.89 -0.38
N SER A 186 -15.96 2.84 -0.98
CA SER A 186 -14.55 2.52 -0.80
C SER A 186 -13.67 3.41 -1.67
N ILE A 187 -12.55 3.85 -1.12
CA ILE A 187 -11.53 4.61 -1.84
C ILE A 187 -10.42 3.63 -2.17
N ARG A 188 -10.18 3.43 -3.46
CA ARG A 188 -9.17 2.48 -3.94
C ARG A 188 -8.08 3.22 -4.70
N HIS A 189 -6.84 2.99 -4.30
CA HIS A 189 -5.65 3.46 -5.00
C HIS A 189 -4.79 2.28 -5.43
N VAL A 190 -4.22 2.38 -6.63
CA VAL A 190 -3.51 1.29 -7.31
C VAL A 190 -2.18 1.83 -7.79
N GLU A 191 -1.11 1.14 -7.41
CA GLU A 191 0.25 1.53 -7.75
C GLU A 191 0.99 0.35 -8.43
N PRO A 192 1.44 0.49 -9.68
CA PRO A 192 2.12 -0.60 -10.39
C PRO A 192 3.46 -0.95 -9.74
N ILE A 193 3.76 -2.25 -9.70
CA ILE A 193 5.03 -2.79 -9.21
C ILE A 193 5.58 -3.85 -10.15
N LYS A 194 6.90 -4.04 -10.12
CA LYS A 194 7.61 -5.05 -10.90
C LYS A 194 8.33 -5.99 -9.95
N PHE A 195 8.10 -7.29 -10.11
CA PHE A 195 8.86 -8.30 -9.39
C PHE A 195 10.08 -8.72 -10.17
N VAL A 196 11.22 -8.79 -9.47
CA VAL A 196 12.47 -9.33 -9.99
C VAL A 196 12.79 -10.64 -9.27
N PHE A 197 13.21 -11.63 -10.05
CA PHE A 197 13.60 -12.95 -9.56
C PHE A 197 15.11 -13.06 -9.75
N ALA A 198 15.84 -13.23 -8.66
CA ALA A 198 17.23 -13.66 -8.75
C ALA A 198 17.23 -15.20 -8.74
N GLU A 199 17.91 -15.78 -9.73
CA GLU A 199 18.23 -17.21 -9.79
C GLU A 199 19.25 -17.59 -8.71
#